data_AF-A0A842QMY3-F1
#
_entry.id   AF-A0A842QMY3-F1
#
_cell.length_a   1.000
_cell.length_b   1.000
_cell.length_c   1.000
_cell.angle_alpha   90.00
_cell.angle_beta   90.00
_cell.angle_gamma   90.00
#
_symmetry.space_group_name_H-M   'P 1'
#
loop_
_entity.id
_entity.type
_entity.pdbx_description
1 polymer ?
#
loop_
_entity_poly.entity_id
_entity_poly.type
_entity_poly.pdbx_seq_one_letter_code
_entity_poly.pdbx_strand_id
1 'polypeptide(L)' 'MDEYAPFQSMGWVLILLGLLFVALPYVARVLPNVDKIPWWIIWVYRSDGFTFATSPILIIISILSVVITLLRR' A
#
# COMPACT_ATOMS: atom_id res chain seq x y z
N MET A 1 21.54 11.65 -24.47
CA MET A 1 21.64 11.63 -23.00
C MET A 1 20.43 10.88 -22.45
N ASP A 2 20.14 9.71 -23.03
CA ASP A 2 18.82 9.06 -22.92
C ASP A 2 18.91 7.62 -22.39
N GLU A 3 20.13 7.14 -22.19
CA GLU A 3 20.42 5.73 -21.86
C GLU A 3 20.14 5.41 -20.38
N TYR A 4 20.11 6.43 -19.52
CA TYR A 4 19.80 6.30 -18.09
C TYR A 4 18.38 6.73 -17.72
N ALA A 5 17.60 7.22 -18.68
CA ALA A 5 16.22 7.67 -18.46
C ALA A 5 15.32 6.64 -17.73
N PRO A 6 15.36 5.32 -18.04
CA PRO A 6 14.56 4.34 -17.31
C PRO A 6 15.05 4.12 -15.86
N PHE A 7 16.36 4.22 -15.63
CA PHE A 7 16.93 4.08 -14.28
C PHE A 7 16.63 5.31 -13.41
N GLN A 8 16.69 6.49 -14.02
CA GLN A 8 16.39 7.75 -13.35
C GLN A 8 14.91 7.85 -12.98
N SER A 9 13.99 7.45 -13.87
CA SER A 9 12.56 7.41 -13.56
C SER A 9 12.24 6.42 -12.44
N MET A 10 12.90 5.25 -12.43
CA MET A 10 12.78 4.30 -11.32
C MET A 10 13.27 4.90 -9.99
N GLY A 11 14.38 5.64 -10.01
CA GLY A 11 14.88 6.38 -8.85
C GLY A 11 13.87 7.40 -8.32
N TRP A 12 13.25 8.19 -9.19
CA TRP A 12 12.20 9.14 -8.82
C TRP A 12 10.97 8.44 -8.20
N VAL A 13 10.54 7.32 -8.78
CA VAL A 13 9.43 6.52 -8.25
C VAL A 13 9.76 6.00 -6.85
N LEU A 14 10.96 5.47 -6.63
CA LEU A 14 11.38 4.95 -5.33
C LEU A 14 11.49 6.05 -4.27
N ILE A 15 12.00 7.23 -4.62
CA ILE A 15 12.05 8.40 -3.72
C ILE A 15 10.63 8.82 -3.33
N LEU A 16 9.72 8.93 -4.30
CA LEU A 16 8.34 9.29 -4.05
C LEU A 16 7.63 8.25 -3.17
N LEU A 17 7.87 6.97 -3.42
CA LEU A 17 7.30 5.88 -2.63
C LEU A 17 7.82 5.90 -1.19
N GLY A 18 9.12 6.13 -0.99
CA GLY A 18 9.73 6.29 0.32
C GLY A 18 9.12 7.47 1.09
N LEU A 19 8.95 8.61 0.41
CA LEU A 19 8.30 9.79 1.00
C LEU A 19 6.86 9.51 1.42
N LEU A 20 6.09 8.81 0.57
CA LEU A 20 4.72 8.40 0.88
C LEU A 20 4.65 7.48 2.10
N PHE A 21 5.56 6.51 2.23
CA PHE A 21 5.60 5.63 3.39
C PHE A 21 5.97 6.35 4.69
N VAL A 22 6.88 7.33 4.63
CA VAL A 22 7.19 8.18 5.80
C VAL A 22 6.01 9.08 6.17
N ALA A 23 5.25 9.58 5.19
CA ALA A 23 4.08 10.43 5.42
C ALA A 23 2.84 9.66 5.91
N LEU A 24 2.76 8.37 5.61
CA LEU A 24 1.65 7.47 5.94
C LEU A 24 1.20 7.50 7.42
N PRO A 25 2.09 7.42 8.43
CA PRO A 25 1.69 7.53 9.83
C PRO A 25 1.10 8.89 10.21
N TYR A 26 1.51 9.98 9.55
CA TYR A 26 0.96 11.31 9.79
C TYR A 26 -0.46 11.43 9.22
N VAL A 27 -0.67 10.92 8.01
CA VAL A 27 -2.00 10.85 7.38
C VAL A 27 -2.96 10.00 8.21
N ALA A 28 -2.48 8.87 8.74
CA ALA A 28 -3.27 7.99 9.63
C ALA A 28 -3.63 8.63 10.98
N ARG A 29 -2.87 9.63 11.45
CA ARG A 29 -3.19 10.41 12.66
C ARG A 29 -4.24 11.49 12.40
N VAL A 30 -4.25 12.08 11.20
CA VAL A 30 -5.17 13.17 10.81
C VAL A 30 -6.54 12.65 10.35
N LEU A 31 -6.64 11.38 9.96
CA LEU A 31 -7.91 10.70 9.64
C LEU A 31 -8.36 9.82 10.82
N PRO A 32 -8.97 10.39 11.89
CA PRO A 32 -9.55 9.60 12.97
C PRO A 32 -10.86 8.91 12.57
N ASN A 33 -11.54 9.36 11.50
CA ASN A 33 -12.82 8.84 11.04
C ASN A 33 -12.69 7.66 10.05
N VAL A 34 -11.72 6.77 10.25
CA VAL A 34 -11.64 5.51 9.48
C VAL A 34 -12.83 4.58 9.83
N ASP A 35 -13.52 4.86 10.93
CA ASP A 35 -14.72 4.13 11.40
C ASP A 35 -15.89 4.15 10.39
N LYS A 36 -15.91 5.09 9.43
CA LYS A 36 -16.93 5.12 8.37
C LYS A 36 -16.56 4.30 7.14
N ILE A 37 -15.32 3.81 7.06
CA ILE A 37 -14.89 2.98 5.94
C ILE A 37 -15.28 1.53 6.24
N PRO A 38 -15.94 0.83 5.32
CA PRO A 38 -16.26 -0.58 5.50
C PRO A 38 -15.00 -1.38 5.82
N TRP A 39 -15.06 -2.19 6.87
CA TRP A 39 -13.99 -3.08 7.32
C TRP A 39 -13.40 -3.98 6.21
N TRP A 40 -14.18 -4.32 5.17
CA TRP A 40 -13.70 -5.06 4.00
C TRP A 40 -12.73 -4.28 3.11
N ILE A 41 -12.80 -2.94 3.12
CA ILE A 41 -12.00 -2.05 2.27
C ILE A 41 -10.70 -1.68 3.00
N ILE A 42 -10.79 -1.23 4.25
CA ILE A 42 -9.64 -0.82 5.05
C ILE A 42 -9.80 -1.37 6.47
N TRP A 43 -8.89 -2.26 6.85
CA TRP A 43 -8.72 -2.75 8.21
C TRP A 43 -7.53 -2.02 8.83
N VAL A 44 -7.80 -1.09 9.74
CA VAL A 44 -6.74 -0.43 10.52
C VAL A 44 -6.64 -1.08 11.88
N TYR A 45 -5.55 -1.79 12.12
CA TYR A 45 -5.18 -2.26 13.44
C TYR A 45 -4.30 -1.20 14.11
N ARG A 46 -4.73 -0.73 15.28
CA ARG A 46 -3.98 0.24 16.09
C ARG A 46 -3.73 -0.39 17.47
N SER A 47 -2.47 -0.66 17.79
CA SER A 47 -2.06 -1.20 19.10
C SER A 47 -0.75 -0.54 19.53
N ASP A 48 -0.73 0.04 20.73
CA ASP A 48 0.44 0.62 21.42
C ASP A 48 1.45 1.37 20.54
N GLY A 49 0.96 2.32 19.74
CA GLY A 49 1.79 3.19 18.88
C GLY A 49 2.11 2.63 17.50
N PHE A 50 1.71 1.39 17.19
CA PHE A 50 1.81 0.79 15.86
C PHE A 50 0.47 0.89 15.13
N THR A 51 0.46 1.51 13.94
CA THR A 51 -0.71 1.60 13.07
C THR A 51 -0.47 0.75 11.83
N PHE A 52 -1.19 -0.37 11.72
CA PHE A 52 -1.11 -1.28 10.59
C PHE A 52 -2.41 -1.19 9.80
N ALA A 53 -2.37 -0.56 8.63
CA ALA A 53 -3.51 -0.49 7.72
C ALA A 53 -3.37 -1.57 6.66
N THR A 54 -4.22 -2.58 6.70
CA THR A 54 -4.35 -3.60 5.67
C THR A 54 -5.67 -3.44 4.92
N SER A 55 -5.74 -3.95 3.71
CA SER A 55 -6.98 -3.98 2.94
C SER A 55 -7.34 -5.44 2.68
N PRO A 56 -8.35 -6.01 3.37
CA PRO A 56 -8.75 -7.40 3.20
C PRO A 56 -9.07 -7.75 1.74
N ILE A 57 -9.67 -6.81 0.99
CA ILE A 57 -9.95 -6.99 -0.43
C ILE A 57 -8.66 -7.13 -1.26
N LEU A 58 -7.61 -6.34 -0.98
CA LEU A 58 -6.34 -6.42 -1.71
C LEU A 58 -5.64 -7.75 -1.44
N ILE A 59 -5.74 -8.27 -0.22
CA ILE A 59 -5.20 -9.59 0.13
C ILE A 59 -5.93 -10.68 -0.67
N ILE A 60 -7.26 -10.65 -0.73
CA ILE A 60 -8.07 -11.60 -1.51
C ILE A 60 -7.71 -11.51 -3.01
N ILE A 61 -7.62 -10.32 -3.56
CA ILE A 61 -7.24 -10.10 -4.97
C ILE A 61 -5.83 -10.62 -5.24
N SER A 62 -4.89 -10.39 -4.32
CA SER A 62 -3.52 -10.88 -4.43
C SER A 62 -3.47 -12.42 -4.45
N ILE A 63 -4.19 -13.07 -3.53
CA ILE A 63 -4.32 -14.54 -3.50
C ILE A 63 -4.95 -15.06 -4.79
N LEU A 64 -6.06 -14.47 -5.24
CA LEU A 64 -6.72 -14.84 -6.49
C LEU A 64 -5.79 -14.68 -7.69
N SER A 65 -5.05 -13.58 -7.77
CA SER A 65 -4.09 -13.34 -8.85
C SER A 65 -3.00 -14.41 -8.87
N VAL A 66 -2.46 -14.78 -7.71
CA VAL A 66 -1.45 -15.85 -7.60
C VAL A 66 -2.04 -17.20 -8.01
N VAL A 67 -3.23 -17.54 -7.50
CA VAL A 67 -3.93 -18.81 -7.81
C VAL A 67 -4.25 -18.91 -9.31
N ILE A 68 -4.80 -17.85 -9.90
CA ILE A 68 -5.10 -17.81 -11.35
C ILE A 68 -3.81 -17.97 -12.15
N THR A 69 -2.74 -17.26 -11.78
CA THR A 69 -1.46 -17.36 -12.48
C THR A 69 -0.87 -18.77 -12.38
N LEU A 70 -1.03 -19.43 -11.24
CA LEU A 70 -0.57 -20.81 -11.03
C LEU A 70 -1.39 -21.83 -11.82
N LEU A 71 -2.72 -21.65 -11.90
CA LEU A 71 -3.64 -22.52 -12.66
C LEU A 71 -3.57 -22.31 -14.17
N ARG A 72 -3.10 -21.14 -14.62
CA ARG A 72 -2.91 -20.82 -16.04
C ARG A 72 -1.55 -21.26 -16.57
N ARG A 73 -0.67 -21.73 -15.68
CA ARG A 73 0.62 -22.36 -15.99
C ARG A 73 0.43 -23.86 -16.15
#